data_AF-A0A1F2X362-F1
#
_entry.id   AF-A0A1F2X362-F1
#
_cell.length_a   1.000
_cell.length_b   1.000
_cell.length_c   1.000
_cell.angle_alpha   90.00
_cell.angle_beta   90.00
_cell.angle_gamma   90.00
#
_symmetry.space_group_name_H-M   'P 1'
#
loop_
_entity.id
_entity.type
_entity.pdbx_description
1 polymer ?
#
loop_
_entity_poly.entity_id
_entity_poly.type
_entity_poly.pdbx_seq_one_letter_code
_entity_poly.pdbx_strand_id
1 'polypeptide(L)'
;MRSIRSAVLLALLLASCATQGATNPTAAPSTTVAPPTTEPAALPPHTYEALAPLLDPLVAPLGFRVTRAALVSLTTYETAPDGTHLAVYVEPLEEPDVEAVAAATVPLAAVFLPEVFLQWPGLLSFDICQERYAASDASSAPPPETILNVSREVALGIDWDTVTLAGLLGQLSADFTLYASEPVLQSTIWSTAAGG
;
A
#
# COMPACT_ATOMS: atom_id res chain seq x y z
N MET A 1 -30.60 32.65 -25.40
CA MET A 1 -30.89 32.26 -26.79
C MET A 1 -30.03 31.04 -27.14
N ARG A 2 -30.66 29.95 -27.61
CA ARG A 2 -30.12 28.70 -28.22
C ARG A 2 -29.19 27.87 -27.30
N SER A 3 -29.61 26.79 -26.62
CA SER A 3 -30.19 25.50 -27.05
C SER A 3 -29.30 24.70 -28.02
N ILE A 4 -28.60 23.69 -27.51
CA ILE A 4 -28.30 22.44 -28.24
C ILE A 4 -28.51 21.28 -27.26
N ARG A 5 -29.60 20.54 -27.48
CA ARG A 5 -29.84 19.20 -26.98
C ARG A 5 -29.26 18.22 -28.00
N SER A 6 -28.55 17.19 -27.56
CA SER A 6 -28.36 15.97 -28.38
C SER A 6 -28.54 14.75 -27.50
N ALA A 7 -29.66 14.07 -27.75
CA ALA A 7 -29.96 12.72 -27.32
C ALA A 7 -29.54 11.76 -28.44
N VAL A 8 -28.97 10.61 -28.11
CA VAL A 8 -28.95 9.40 -28.95
C VAL A 8 -29.06 8.20 -27.98
N LEU A 9 -30.24 7.62 -27.82
CA LEU A 9 -30.87 6.54 -28.61
C LEU A 9 -30.35 5.12 -28.30
N LEU A 10 -31.14 4.49 -27.42
CA LEU A 10 -31.51 3.08 -27.29
C LEU A 10 -31.46 2.23 -28.59
N ALA A 11 -30.92 1.01 -28.50
CA ALA A 11 -31.38 -0.18 -29.26
C ALA A 11 -30.83 -1.46 -28.55
N LEU A 12 -31.65 -2.26 -27.88
CA LEU A 12 -32.56 -3.33 -28.33
C LEU A 12 -31.86 -4.66 -28.71
N LEU A 13 -32.20 -5.67 -27.88
CA LEU A 13 -32.44 -7.10 -28.16
C LEU A 13 -31.39 -7.96 -28.86
N LEU A 14 -31.14 -9.14 -28.26
CA LEU A 14 -31.55 -10.43 -28.84
C LEU A 14 -31.71 -11.50 -27.73
N ALA A 15 -32.90 -12.09 -27.71
CA ALA A 15 -33.25 -13.30 -26.97
C ALA A 15 -33.15 -14.52 -27.89
N SER A 16 -32.82 -15.70 -27.35
CA SER A 16 -33.12 -17.07 -27.83
C SER A 16 -32.14 -18.05 -27.14
N CYS A 17 -32.44 -19.30 -26.80
CA CYS A 17 -33.64 -20.13 -26.81
C CYS A 17 -33.38 -21.28 -25.82
N ALA A 18 -34.44 -21.81 -25.23
CA ALA A 18 -34.39 -22.95 -24.32
C ALA A 18 -34.01 -24.27 -25.01
N THR A 19 -33.33 -25.15 -24.29
CA THR A 19 -33.51 -26.61 -24.44
C THR A 19 -33.52 -27.25 -23.05
N GLN A 20 -34.71 -27.66 -22.62
CA GLN A 20 -34.90 -28.61 -21.52
C GLN A 20 -34.60 -30.01 -22.07
N GLY A 21 -33.46 -30.58 -21.69
CA GLY A 21 -33.17 -32.00 -21.87
C GLY A 21 -33.42 -32.73 -20.55
N ALA A 22 -34.52 -33.45 -20.46
CA ALA A 22 -34.78 -34.39 -19.37
C ALA A 22 -33.94 -35.65 -19.59
N THR A 23 -32.99 -35.92 -18.70
CA THR A 23 -32.28 -37.20 -18.60
C THR A 23 -32.26 -37.67 -17.15
N ASN A 24 -32.55 -38.96 -16.98
CA ASN A 24 -32.73 -39.72 -15.74
C ASN A 24 -31.75 -39.40 -14.59
N PRO A 25 -32.19 -39.57 -13.32
CA PRO A 25 -31.31 -39.48 -12.16
C PRO A 25 -30.45 -40.74 -12.06
N THR A 26 -29.28 -40.73 -12.69
CA THR A 26 -28.19 -41.63 -12.32
C THR A 26 -27.61 -41.10 -11.02
N ALA A 27 -27.80 -41.83 -9.92
CA ALA A 27 -27.17 -41.54 -8.64
C ALA A 27 -25.64 -41.51 -8.83
N ALA A 28 -25.09 -40.30 -8.90
CA ALA A 28 -23.67 -40.08 -8.93
C ALA A 28 -23.08 -40.54 -7.58
N PRO A 29 -21.92 -41.21 -7.57
CA PRO A 29 -21.22 -41.49 -6.33
C PRO A 29 -20.92 -40.16 -5.65
N SER A 30 -21.37 -40.02 -4.39
CA SER A 30 -21.02 -38.92 -3.51
C SER A 30 -19.51 -38.90 -3.36
N THR A 31 -18.86 -38.15 -4.24
CA THR A 31 -17.45 -37.84 -4.12
C THR A 31 -17.41 -36.78 -3.05
N THR A 32 -17.08 -37.19 -1.82
CA THR A 32 -16.76 -36.27 -0.73
C THR A 32 -15.56 -35.45 -1.18
N VAL A 33 -15.83 -34.30 -1.81
CA VAL A 33 -14.82 -33.30 -2.12
C VAL A 33 -14.32 -32.83 -0.77
N ALA A 34 -13.09 -33.21 -0.43
CA ALA A 34 -12.40 -32.64 0.71
C ALA A 34 -12.42 -31.10 0.56
N PRO A 35 -12.71 -30.35 1.63
CA PRO A 35 -12.67 -28.89 1.57
C PRO A 35 -11.28 -28.48 1.06
N PRO A 36 -11.18 -27.47 0.18
CA PRO A 36 -9.89 -27.02 -0.30
C PRO A 36 -9.05 -26.59 0.91
N THR A 37 -7.96 -27.29 1.15
CA THR A 37 -6.94 -26.86 2.11
C THR A 37 -6.39 -25.54 1.58
N THR A 38 -6.86 -24.43 2.15
CA THR A 38 -6.39 -23.09 1.79
C THR A 38 -4.96 -23.00 2.28
N GLU A 39 -4.00 -22.98 1.34
CA GLU A 39 -2.59 -22.75 1.66
C GLU A 39 -2.47 -21.41 2.39
N PRO A 40 -1.64 -21.32 3.45
CA PRO A 40 -1.45 -20.05 4.17
C PRO A 40 -1.03 -18.95 3.18
N ALA A 41 -1.68 -17.79 3.27
CA ALA A 41 -1.32 -16.65 2.44
C ALA A 41 0.15 -16.28 2.67
N ALA A 42 0.90 -16.05 1.59
CA ALA A 42 2.33 -15.77 1.69
C ALA A 42 2.61 -14.47 2.47
N LEU A 43 3.61 -14.53 3.34
CA LEU A 43 4.15 -13.44 4.16
C LEU A 43 5.60 -13.14 3.77
N PRO A 44 6.10 -11.91 3.99
CA PRO A 44 7.50 -11.60 3.77
C PRO A 44 8.42 -12.30 4.79
N PRO A 45 9.74 -12.31 4.55
CA PRO A 45 10.70 -12.55 5.63
C PRO A 45 10.49 -11.57 6.79
N HIS A 46 10.84 -11.98 8.01
CA HIS A 46 10.56 -11.18 9.22
C HIS A 46 11.73 -10.36 9.74
N THR A 47 12.95 -10.59 9.25
CA THR A 47 14.14 -9.88 9.72
C THR A 47 14.64 -8.88 8.69
N TYR A 48 15.33 -7.85 9.19
CA TYR A 48 15.92 -6.81 8.35
C TYR A 48 16.90 -7.39 7.31
N GLU A 49 17.74 -8.34 7.71
CA GLU A 49 18.78 -8.92 6.84
C GLU A 49 18.20 -9.64 5.62
N ALA A 50 16.99 -10.18 5.76
CA ALA A 50 16.28 -10.85 4.68
C ALA A 50 15.37 -9.89 3.88
N LEU A 51 14.89 -8.81 4.51
CA LEU A 51 14.03 -7.81 3.89
C LEU A 51 14.81 -6.78 3.07
N ALA A 52 15.92 -6.27 3.59
CA ALA A 52 16.68 -5.19 2.94
C ALA A 52 17.07 -5.52 1.48
N PRO A 53 17.59 -6.71 1.14
CA PRO A 53 17.92 -7.05 -0.25
C PRO A 53 16.71 -7.04 -1.21
N LEU A 54 15.49 -7.18 -0.69
CA LEU A 54 14.25 -7.14 -1.47
C LEU A 54 13.72 -5.70 -1.62
N LEU A 55 13.90 -4.87 -0.59
CA LEU A 55 13.29 -3.56 -0.48
C LEU A 55 14.23 -2.43 -0.96
N ASP A 56 15.54 -2.53 -0.72
CA ASP A 56 16.54 -1.53 -1.15
C ASP A 56 16.48 -1.22 -2.65
N PRO A 57 16.39 -2.21 -3.57
CA PRO A 57 16.33 -1.93 -5.00
C PRO A 57 15.12 -1.10 -5.42
N LEU A 58 14.04 -1.13 -4.64
CA LEU A 58 12.82 -0.38 -4.92
C LEU A 58 13.02 1.12 -4.64
N VAL A 59 13.70 1.45 -3.54
CA VAL A 59 13.85 2.84 -3.08
C VAL A 59 15.12 3.53 -3.56
N ALA A 60 16.14 2.76 -3.95
CA ALA A 60 17.39 3.31 -4.47
C ALA A 60 17.21 4.26 -5.67
N PRO A 61 16.32 4.00 -6.66
CA PRO A 61 16.06 4.93 -7.75
C PRO A 61 15.44 6.27 -7.31
N LEU A 62 14.83 6.31 -6.12
CA LEU A 62 14.28 7.54 -5.53
C LEU A 62 15.30 8.29 -4.67
N GLY A 63 16.54 7.80 -4.56
CA GLY A 63 17.57 8.42 -3.73
C GLY A 63 17.48 8.07 -2.24
N PHE A 64 16.95 6.89 -1.91
CA PHE A 64 16.83 6.40 -0.53
C PHE A 64 17.53 5.04 -0.35
N ARG A 65 17.77 4.67 0.90
CA ARG A 65 18.14 3.30 1.33
C ARG A 65 17.22 2.85 2.47
N VAL A 66 16.99 1.55 2.60
CA VAL A 66 16.32 0.97 3.77
C VAL A 66 17.33 0.87 4.90
N THR A 67 16.94 1.34 6.09
CA THR A 67 17.78 1.32 7.29
C THR A 67 17.26 0.33 8.33
N ARG A 68 15.95 0.11 8.35
CA ARG A 68 15.27 -0.85 9.23
C ARG A 68 14.06 -1.42 8.51
N ALA A 69 13.81 -2.71 8.72
CA ALA A 69 12.60 -3.37 8.23
C ALA A 69 12.28 -4.59 9.10
N ALA A 70 11.00 -4.81 9.39
CA ALA A 70 10.56 -5.99 10.14
C ALA A 70 9.12 -6.37 9.81
N LEU A 71 8.84 -7.67 9.83
CA LEU A 71 7.47 -8.19 9.91
C LEU A 71 7.06 -8.25 11.38
N VAL A 72 5.97 -7.57 11.71
CA VAL A 72 5.52 -7.28 13.07
C VAL A 72 4.16 -7.91 13.33
N SER A 73 3.98 -8.45 14.53
CA SER A 73 2.67 -8.87 15.04
C SER A 73 1.86 -7.65 15.47
N LEU A 74 0.66 -7.47 14.95
CA LEU A 74 -0.26 -6.41 15.37
C LEU A 74 -0.76 -6.56 16.81
N THR A 75 -0.56 -7.73 17.43
CA THR A 75 -0.97 -7.99 18.83
C THR A 75 0.11 -7.58 19.82
N THR A 76 1.37 -7.89 19.54
CA THR A 76 2.49 -7.64 20.45
C THR A 76 3.34 -6.44 20.06
N TYR A 77 3.23 -5.99 18.81
CA TYR A 77 4.11 -4.99 18.19
C TYR A 77 5.60 -5.38 18.20
N GLU A 78 5.86 -6.68 18.22
CA GLU A 78 7.21 -7.25 18.13
C GLU A 78 7.43 -7.94 16.78
N THR A 79 8.68 -8.02 16.35
CA THR A 79 9.07 -8.78 15.17
C THR A 79 8.66 -10.25 15.32
N ALA A 80 7.89 -10.77 14.37
CA ALA A 80 7.36 -12.12 14.41
C ALA A 80 7.25 -12.74 13.01
N PRO A 81 7.59 -14.03 12.84
CA PRO A 81 7.50 -14.73 11.55
C PRO A 81 6.06 -14.89 11.03
N ASP A 82 5.08 -14.83 11.92
CA ASP A 82 3.64 -14.85 11.63
C ASP A 82 2.98 -13.48 11.77
N GLY A 83 3.80 -12.42 11.88
CA GLY A 83 3.32 -11.04 11.84
C GLY A 83 2.61 -10.73 10.53
N THR A 84 1.73 -9.73 10.56
CA THR A 84 0.91 -9.33 9.41
C THR A 84 1.03 -7.85 9.08
N HIS A 85 1.96 -7.16 9.75
CA HIS A 85 2.29 -5.77 9.53
C HIS A 85 3.75 -5.62 9.12
N LEU A 86 4.04 -5.03 7.97
CA LEU A 86 5.41 -4.79 7.53
C LEU A 86 5.77 -3.32 7.77
N ALA A 87 6.76 -3.08 8.63
CA ALA A 87 7.28 -1.74 8.88
C ALA A 87 8.63 -1.55 8.20
N VAL A 88 8.77 -0.48 7.42
CA VAL A 88 9.96 -0.15 6.65
C VAL A 88 10.39 1.28 6.90
N TYR A 89 11.66 1.46 7.23
CA TYR A 89 12.28 2.75 7.46
C TYR A 89 13.27 3.04 6.35
N VAL A 90 13.13 4.20 5.73
CA VAL A 90 13.96 4.64 4.61
C VAL A 90 14.67 5.93 4.96
N GLU A 91 15.96 6.01 4.65
CA GLU A 91 16.77 7.19 4.84
C GLU A 91 17.20 7.73 3.47
N PRO A 92 17.12 9.06 3.24
CA PRO A 92 17.65 9.65 2.01
C PRO A 92 19.17 9.47 1.92
N LEU A 93 19.70 9.35 0.71
CA LEU A 93 21.14 9.18 0.45
C LEU A 93 21.92 10.50 0.56
N GLU A 94 21.23 11.63 0.41
CA GLU A 94 21.75 12.98 0.52
C GLU A 94 20.84 13.79 1.45
N GLU A 95 21.36 14.87 2.05
CA GLU A 95 20.57 15.72 2.93
C GLU A 95 19.45 16.43 2.14
N PRO A 96 18.16 16.10 2.37
CA PRO A 96 17.07 16.77 1.69
C PRO A 96 16.71 18.07 2.42
N ASP A 97 16.18 19.04 1.70
CA ASP A 97 15.39 20.09 2.34
C ASP A 97 13.99 19.57 2.74
N VAL A 98 13.27 20.35 3.52
CA VAL A 98 11.96 19.95 4.05
C VAL A 98 10.89 19.77 2.95
N GLU A 99 11.00 20.52 1.86
CA GLU A 99 10.08 20.41 0.72
C GLU A 99 10.32 19.08 -0.01
N ALA A 100 11.58 18.68 -0.19
CA ALA A 100 11.94 17.39 -0.77
C ALA A 100 11.45 16.21 0.08
N VAL A 101 11.46 16.31 1.41
CA VAL A 101 10.88 15.29 2.30
C VAL A 101 9.38 15.13 2.04
N ALA A 102 8.63 16.24 2.02
CA ALA A 102 7.20 16.24 1.75
C ALA A 102 6.87 15.73 0.33
N ALA A 103 7.65 16.14 -0.67
CA ALA A 103 7.47 15.74 -2.06
C ALA A 103 7.69 14.24 -2.28
N ALA A 104 8.58 13.62 -1.50
CA ALA A 104 8.93 12.21 -1.62
C ALA A 104 7.89 11.26 -1.00
N THR A 105 6.94 11.75 -0.18
CA THR A 105 5.96 10.92 0.52
C THR A 105 5.11 10.06 -0.43
N VAL A 106 4.55 10.65 -1.50
CA VAL A 106 3.70 9.92 -2.46
C VAL A 106 4.54 8.95 -3.32
N PRO A 107 5.66 9.37 -3.95
CA PRO A 107 6.50 8.45 -4.72
C PRO A 107 6.97 7.23 -3.92
N LEU A 108 7.40 7.39 -2.67
CA LEU A 108 7.80 6.26 -1.84
C LEU A 108 6.65 5.29 -1.58
N ALA A 109 5.46 5.83 -1.29
CA ALA A 109 4.25 5.04 -1.11
C ALA A 109 3.87 4.25 -2.37
N ALA A 110 3.92 4.89 -3.53
CA ALA A 110 3.59 4.28 -4.82
C ALA A 110 4.53 3.14 -5.20
N VAL A 111 5.81 3.20 -4.81
CA VAL A 111 6.77 2.14 -5.12
C VAL A 111 6.59 0.90 -4.25
N PHE A 112 6.24 1.06 -2.97
CA PHE A 112 6.07 -0.08 -2.08
C PHE A 112 4.67 -0.70 -2.16
N LEU A 113 3.63 0.10 -1.97
CA LEU A 113 2.34 -0.42 -1.50
C LEU A 113 1.65 -1.37 -2.49
N PRO A 114 1.60 -1.10 -3.81
CA PRO A 114 1.03 -2.04 -4.77
C PRO A 114 1.79 -3.37 -4.77
N GLU A 115 3.10 -3.32 -4.96
CA GLU A 115 3.94 -4.50 -5.19
C GLU A 115 4.05 -5.37 -3.93
N VAL A 116 4.24 -4.75 -2.77
CA VAL A 116 4.34 -5.45 -1.49
C VAL A 116 3.05 -6.23 -1.18
N PHE A 117 1.89 -5.59 -1.32
CA PHE A 117 0.63 -6.28 -1.04
C PHE A 117 0.32 -7.35 -2.10
N LEU A 118 0.69 -7.15 -3.36
CA LEU A 118 0.55 -8.19 -4.38
C LEU A 118 1.46 -9.39 -4.11
N GLN A 119 2.72 -9.15 -3.74
CA GLN A 119 3.70 -10.19 -3.48
C GLN A 119 3.40 -10.97 -2.19
N TRP A 120 2.88 -10.30 -1.16
CA TRP A 120 2.57 -10.90 0.14
C TRP A 120 1.09 -10.73 0.49
N PRO A 121 0.21 -11.60 -0.02
CA PRO A 121 -1.23 -11.55 0.22
C PRO A 121 -1.62 -11.70 1.70
N GLY A 122 -0.73 -12.23 2.55
CA GLY A 122 -0.95 -12.36 3.99
C GLY A 122 -0.76 -11.06 4.78
N LEU A 123 -0.14 -10.02 4.20
CA LEU A 123 0.02 -8.73 4.85
C LEU A 123 -1.29 -7.98 4.95
N LEU A 124 -1.60 -7.48 6.14
CA LEU A 124 -2.80 -6.72 6.46
C LEU A 124 -2.55 -5.21 6.49
N SER A 125 -1.34 -4.78 6.82
CA SER A 125 -0.97 -3.36 6.86
C SER A 125 0.52 -3.15 6.65
N PHE A 126 0.90 -1.90 6.36
CA PHE A 126 2.25 -1.50 6.04
C PHE A 126 2.57 -0.11 6.59
N ASP A 127 3.77 0.06 7.15
CA ASP A 127 4.35 1.37 7.52
C ASP A 127 5.52 1.74 6.59
N ILE A 128 5.44 2.91 5.96
CA ILE A 128 6.60 3.57 5.34
C ILE A 128 6.99 4.76 6.23
N CYS A 129 8.16 4.66 6.84
CA CYS A 129 8.74 5.68 7.69
C CYS A 129 9.89 6.37 6.97
N GLN A 130 9.77 7.66 6.66
CA GLN A 130 10.89 8.43 6.13
C GLN A 130 11.74 8.95 7.30
N GLU A 131 12.96 8.46 7.45
CA GLU A 131 13.91 8.92 8.46
C GLU A 131 14.63 10.21 8.02
N ARG A 132 15.12 10.97 9.00
CA ARG A 132 16.01 12.10 8.75
C ARG A 132 17.35 11.59 8.21
N TYR A 133 17.92 12.32 7.25
CA TYR A 133 19.29 12.12 6.80
C TYR A 133 20.27 12.10 7.98
N ALA A 134 21.09 11.05 8.06
CA ALA A 134 22.16 10.95 9.05
C ALA A 134 23.51 10.91 8.32
N ALA A 135 24.24 12.04 8.33
CA ALA A 135 25.53 12.18 7.64
C ALA A 135 26.60 11.15 8.09
N SER A 136 26.47 10.59 9.30
CA SER A 136 27.23 9.44 9.81
C SER A 136 26.75 9.01 11.19
N ASP A 137 26.71 7.71 11.48
CA ASP A 137 26.73 7.02 12.78
C ASP A 137 26.08 7.76 13.97
N ALA A 138 24.84 8.22 13.83
CA ALA A 138 24.07 8.62 14.99
C ALA A 138 23.88 7.39 15.90
N SER A 139 24.23 7.51 17.19
CA SER A 139 24.15 6.38 18.15
C SER A 139 22.73 5.88 18.41
N SER A 140 21.72 6.55 17.86
CA SER A 140 20.32 6.17 17.82
C SER A 140 19.73 6.57 16.47
N ALA A 141 18.97 5.68 15.85
CA ALA A 141 18.21 6.01 14.65
C ALA A 141 17.32 7.24 14.91
N PRO A 142 17.33 8.26 14.05
CA PRO A 142 16.51 9.45 14.24
C PRO A 142 15.02 9.07 14.15
N PRO A 143 14.12 9.84 14.79
CA PRO A 143 12.70 9.67 14.56
C PRO A 143 12.37 9.95 13.09
N PRO A 144 11.32 9.31 12.54
CA PRO A 144 10.89 9.58 11.19
C PRO A 144 10.31 10.99 11.05
N GLU A 145 10.60 11.62 9.93
CA GLU A 145 10.01 12.89 9.48
C GLU A 145 8.58 12.69 8.96
N THR A 146 8.28 11.53 8.39
CA THR A 146 6.90 11.12 8.02
C THR A 146 6.67 9.65 8.33
N ILE A 147 5.42 9.30 8.62
CA ILE A 147 4.98 7.91 8.75
C ILE A 147 3.67 7.76 7.98
N LEU A 148 3.67 6.90 6.98
CA LEU A 148 2.46 6.43 6.32
C LEU A 148 2.13 5.03 6.82
N ASN A 149 1.06 4.89 7.59
CA ASN A 149 0.49 3.61 7.99
C ASN A 149 -0.78 3.37 7.18
N VAL A 150 -0.88 2.22 6.52
CA VAL A 150 -2.01 1.92 5.64
C VAL A 150 -2.37 0.44 5.68
N SER A 151 -3.66 0.15 5.72
CA SER A 151 -4.19 -1.19 5.56
C SER A 151 -4.10 -1.65 4.10
N ARG A 152 -4.04 -2.97 3.90
CA ARG A 152 -4.08 -3.59 2.57
C ARG A 152 -5.30 -3.12 1.76
N GLU A 153 -6.47 -3.10 2.39
CA GLU A 153 -7.73 -2.75 1.72
C GLU A 153 -7.66 -1.33 1.16
N VAL A 154 -7.20 -0.36 1.96
CA VAL A 154 -7.06 1.02 1.52
C VAL A 154 -5.98 1.14 0.44
N ALA A 155 -4.80 0.55 0.66
CA ALA A 155 -3.70 0.62 -0.30
C ALA A 155 -4.09 0.07 -1.69
N LEU A 156 -4.83 -1.04 -1.75
CA LEU A 156 -5.30 -1.62 -3.02
C LEU A 156 -6.42 -0.81 -3.68
N GLY A 157 -7.08 0.08 -2.94
CA GLY A 157 -8.11 0.99 -3.47
C GLY A 157 -7.56 2.30 -4.02
N ILE A 158 -6.30 2.64 -3.75
CA ILE A 158 -5.66 3.88 -4.20
C ILE A 158 -5.07 3.67 -5.61
N ASP A 159 -5.36 4.61 -6.51
CA ASP A 159 -4.67 4.71 -7.79
C ASP A 159 -3.32 5.42 -7.61
N TRP A 160 -2.28 4.64 -7.32
CA TRP A 160 -0.94 5.15 -7.01
C TRP A 160 -0.25 5.88 -8.17
N ASP A 161 -0.72 5.68 -9.41
CA ASP A 161 -0.19 6.38 -10.58
C ASP A 161 -0.66 7.83 -10.66
N THR A 162 -1.80 8.15 -10.04
CA THR A 162 -2.43 9.47 -10.16
C THR A 162 -2.69 10.17 -8.82
N VAL A 163 -2.56 9.45 -7.69
CA VAL A 163 -2.80 10.01 -6.36
C VAL A 163 -1.86 11.16 -6.05
N THR A 164 -2.38 12.18 -5.37
CA THR A 164 -1.60 13.33 -4.90
C THR A 164 -1.52 13.32 -3.38
N LEU A 165 -0.61 14.11 -2.81
CA LEU A 165 -0.52 14.25 -1.35
C LEU A 165 -1.86 14.75 -0.76
N ALA A 166 -2.53 15.69 -1.44
CA ALA A 166 -3.86 16.16 -1.05
C ALA A 166 -4.89 15.01 -1.07
N GLY A 167 -4.84 14.17 -2.11
CA GLY A 167 -5.68 12.99 -2.23
C GLY A 167 -5.44 11.95 -1.12
N LEU A 168 -4.20 11.78 -0.66
CA LEU A 168 -3.88 10.94 0.50
C LEU A 168 -4.37 11.54 1.81
N LEU A 169 -4.13 12.84 2.04
CA LEU A 169 -4.60 13.53 3.24
C LEU A 169 -6.14 13.54 3.35
N GLY A 170 -6.85 13.56 2.23
CA GLY A 170 -8.31 13.42 2.19
C GLY A 170 -8.84 12.02 2.57
N GLN A 171 -7.97 11.00 2.63
CA GLN A 171 -8.34 9.61 2.92
C GLN A 171 -8.04 9.16 4.35
N LEU A 172 -7.62 10.08 5.23
CA LEU A 172 -7.33 9.78 6.62
C LEU A 172 -8.50 9.08 7.33
N SER A 173 -8.19 7.95 7.96
CA SER A 173 -9.14 7.09 8.66
C SER A 173 -8.42 6.27 9.74
N ALA A 174 -9.13 5.36 10.43
CA ALA A 174 -8.47 4.44 11.34
C ALA A 174 -7.53 3.45 10.61
N ASP A 175 -7.79 3.20 9.32
CA ASP A 175 -7.06 2.24 8.48
C ASP A 175 -6.04 2.91 7.54
N PHE A 176 -5.92 4.24 7.62
CA PHE A 176 -4.99 5.06 6.86
C PHE A 176 -4.60 6.28 7.67
N THR A 177 -3.36 6.33 8.13
CA THR A 177 -2.83 7.49 8.84
C THR A 177 -1.56 7.98 8.17
N LEU A 178 -1.44 9.30 8.09
CA LEU A 178 -0.25 9.97 7.58
C LEU A 178 0.18 11.01 8.62
N TYR A 179 1.30 10.71 9.28
CA TYR A 179 1.98 11.62 10.19
C TYR A 179 3.12 12.34 9.46
N ALA A 180 3.37 13.58 9.87
CA ALA A 180 4.53 14.36 9.50
C ALA A 180 5.04 15.17 10.69
N SER A 181 6.35 15.41 10.72
CA SER A 181 7.01 16.29 11.68
C SER A 181 6.56 17.75 11.50
N GLU A 182 6.69 18.55 12.55
CA GLU A 182 6.28 19.98 12.50
C GLU A 182 6.94 20.75 11.33
N PRO A 183 8.25 20.62 11.04
CA PRO A 183 8.84 21.25 9.87
C PRO A 183 8.17 20.83 8.56
N VAL A 184 7.87 19.54 8.38
CA VAL A 184 7.24 19.01 7.17
C VAL A 184 5.81 19.52 7.03
N LEU A 185 5.03 19.58 8.13
CA LEU A 185 3.69 20.16 8.14
C LEU A 185 3.68 21.64 7.72
N GLN A 186 4.74 22.37 8.06
CA GLN A 186 4.92 23.79 7.73
C GLN A 186 5.47 24.03 6.31
N SER A 187 5.85 22.96 5.59
CA SER A 187 6.29 23.08 4.20
C SER A 187 5.18 23.60 3.30
N THR A 188 5.56 24.25 2.20
CA THR A 188 4.63 24.81 1.22
C THR A 188 3.86 23.68 0.53
N ILE A 189 4.55 22.57 0.22
CA ILE A 189 3.93 21.40 -0.41
C ILE A 189 2.83 20.82 0.49
N TRP A 190 3.13 20.61 1.77
CA TRP A 190 2.17 20.02 2.70
C TRP A 190 0.99 20.94 2.99
N SER A 191 1.28 22.21 3.28
CA SER A 191 0.24 23.20 3.59
C SER A 191 -0.72 23.43 2.41
N THR A 192 -0.20 23.45 1.17
CA THR A 192 -1.02 23.55 -0.04
C THR A 192 -1.88 22.30 -0.23
N ALA A 193 -1.32 21.12 0.04
CA ALA A 193 -2.05 19.86 -0.08
C ALA A 193 -3.19 19.73 0.96
N ALA A 194 -3.00 20.27 2.17
CA ALA A 194 -3.98 20.20 3.25
C ALA A 194 -5.14 21.23 3.14
N GLY A 195 -4.96 22.30 2.35
CA GLY A 195 -5.89 23.43 2.26
C GLY A 195 -6.62 23.59 0.92
N GLY A 196 -6.53 22.59 0.03
CA GLY A 196 -7.17 22.55 -1.28
C GLY A 196 -8.63 22.08 -1.27
#